data_AF-A0A9E0PQG0-F1
#
_entry.id   AF-A0A9E0PQG0-F1
#
_cell.length_a   1.000
_cell.length_b   1.000
_cell.length_c   1.000
_cell.angle_alpha   90.00
_cell.angle_beta   90.00
_cell.angle_gamma   90.00
#
_symmetry.space_group_name_H-M   'P 1'
#
loop_
_entity.id
_entity.type
_entity.pdbx_description
1 polymer ?
#
loop_
_entity_poly.entity_id
_entity_poly.type
_entity_poly.pdbx_seq_one_letter_code
_entity_poly.pdbx_strand_id
1 'polypeptide(L)'
;MRNSKLALLGVAVFAMTLATGCAKPPQVEIDAVKASLASVEADASKYAADGWNKAQQAVNAVNAETEAQANKFALFRSYTKSKELIAAANQAITEAKDGAAAAKEAAKTAANDGLTAAKAALDAANTAMADLGKCKRQPKDFKKDMEMMKGNYDGLAAQVGGIESAIASEDYLGAKAQADSLKSSADTLVTDLQGAKVKIKC
;
A
#
# COMPACT_ATOMS: atom_id res chain seq x y z
N MET A 1 -47.09 -11.95 25.76
CA MET A 1 -47.27 -12.29 27.19
C MET A 1 -47.73 -13.75 27.30
N ARG A 2 -46.90 -14.62 27.89
CA ARG A 2 -47.35 -15.69 28.78
C ARG A 2 -46.15 -16.16 29.59
N ASN A 3 -46.11 -15.62 30.80
CA ASN A 3 -45.10 -15.84 31.82
C ASN A 3 -45.33 -17.17 32.55
N SER A 4 -44.19 -17.81 32.85
CA SER A 4 -43.82 -18.39 34.15
C SER A 4 -44.68 -19.49 34.75
N LYS A 5 -44.04 -20.59 35.17
CA LYS A 5 -43.52 -20.75 36.54
C LYS A 5 -42.74 -22.08 36.68
N LEU A 6 -41.86 -22.10 37.67
CA LEU A 6 -41.26 -23.26 38.36
C LEU A 6 -40.04 -23.93 37.72
N ALA A 7 -38.86 -23.39 38.05
CA ALA A 7 -37.74 -24.20 38.53
C ALA A 7 -36.89 -23.33 39.48
N LEU A 8 -37.15 -23.48 40.77
CA LEU A 8 -36.45 -22.84 41.89
C LEU A 8 -35.97 -24.00 42.78
N LEU A 9 -34.66 -24.03 43.09
CA LEU A 9 -33.89 -24.86 44.04
C LEU A 9 -32.55 -25.20 43.32
N GLY A 10 -31.39 -24.60 43.58
CA GLY A 10 -30.92 -23.93 44.78
C GLY A 10 -30.33 -24.94 45.75
N VAL A 11 -29.05 -25.33 45.57
CA VAL A 11 -28.05 -25.63 46.64
C VAL A 11 -26.67 -25.59 46.00
N ALA A 12 -25.82 -24.74 46.55
CA ALA A 12 -24.39 -24.68 46.30
C ALA A 12 -23.72 -26.02 46.61
N VAL A 13 -22.95 -26.54 45.65
CA VAL A 13 -21.74 -27.31 45.99
C VAL A 13 -20.58 -26.52 45.44
N PHE A 14 -19.99 -25.76 46.36
CA PHE A 14 -18.67 -25.20 46.29
C PHE A 14 -17.68 -26.38 46.20
N ALA A 15 -17.58 -27.01 45.03
CA ALA A 15 -16.49 -27.92 44.72
C ALA A 15 -15.29 -27.03 44.45
N MET A 16 -14.57 -26.73 45.53
CA MET A 16 -13.20 -26.28 45.57
C MET A 16 -12.35 -27.33 44.85
N THR A 17 -12.43 -27.34 43.53
CA THR A 17 -11.46 -28.01 42.68
C THR A 17 -10.20 -27.21 42.85
N LEU A 18 -9.29 -27.82 43.60
CA LEU A 18 -7.89 -27.44 43.70
C LEU A 18 -7.44 -26.89 42.34
N ALA A 19 -7.27 -25.58 42.28
CA ALA A 19 -6.66 -24.86 41.19
C ALA A 19 -5.20 -25.34 41.08
N THR A 20 -5.02 -26.52 40.49
CA THR A 20 -3.74 -26.93 39.95
C THR A 20 -3.51 -26.01 38.75
N GLY A 21 -2.76 -24.93 39.00
CA GLY A 21 -2.35 -23.94 38.02
C GLY A 21 -1.41 -24.53 36.96
N CYS A 22 -1.87 -25.55 36.23
CA CYS A 22 -1.31 -25.91 34.95
C CYS A 22 -1.62 -24.75 34.00
N ALA A 23 -0.80 -23.69 34.06
CA ALA A 23 -0.84 -22.60 33.10
C ALA A 23 -0.64 -23.24 31.72
N LYS A 24 -1.74 -23.41 30.99
CA LYS A 24 -1.73 -23.90 29.61
C LYS A 24 -1.49 -22.69 28.70
N PRO A 25 -0.67 -22.83 27.64
CA PRO A 25 -0.44 -21.73 26.71
C PRO A 25 -1.75 -21.21 26.12
N PRO A 26 -1.89 -19.89 25.90
CA PRO A 26 -3.05 -19.26 25.26
C PRO A 26 -3.03 -19.52 23.75
N GLN A 27 -3.14 -20.80 23.36
CA GLN A 27 -2.90 -21.26 22.00
C GLN A 27 -3.90 -20.66 21.01
N VAL A 28 -5.17 -20.57 21.41
CA VAL A 28 -6.24 -20.00 20.57
C VAL A 28 -5.92 -18.54 20.22
N GLU A 29 -5.45 -17.77 21.19
CA GLU A 29 -5.11 -16.36 21.02
C GLU A 29 -3.81 -16.19 20.21
N ILE A 30 -2.84 -17.09 20.35
CA ILE A 30 -1.61 -17.11 19.54
C ILE A 30 -1.92 -17.41 18.07
N ASP A 31 -2.79 -18.39 17.82
CA ASP A 31 -3.18 -18.76 16.45
C ASP A 31 -3.99 -17.62 15.82
N ALA A 32 -4.89 -17.00 16.59
CA ALA A 32 -5.65 -15.83 16.15
C ALA A 32 -4.75 -14.65 15.78
N VAL A 33 -3.74 -14.31 16.60
CA VAL A 33 -2.85 -13.16 16.28
C VAL A 33 -1.98 -13.44 15.05
N LYS A 34 -1.54 -14.69 14.85
CA LYS A 34 -0.83 -15.10 13.62
C LYS A 34 -1.71 -15.01 12.39
N ALA A 35 -2.97 -15.46 12.48
CA ALA A 35 -3.93 -15.33 11.39
C ALA A 35 -4.23 -13.86 11.07
N SER A 36 -4.37 -13.01 12.09
CA SER A 36 -4.53 -11.56 11.91
C SER A 36 -3.34 -10.93 11.18
N LEU A 37 -2.11 -11.30 11.55
CA LEU A 37 -0.91 -10.81 10.86
C LEU A 37 -0.90 -11.25 9.38
N ALA A 38 -1.14 -12.53 9.11
CA ALA A 38 -1.20 -13.04 7.73
C ALA A 38 -2.29 -12.34 6.89
N SER A 39 -3.42 -11.99 7.51
CA SER A 39 -4.54 -11.34 6.80
C SER A 39 -4.21 -9.94 6.28
N VAL A 40 -3.20 -9.27 6.85
CA VAL A 40 -2.81 -7.90 6.46
C VAL A 40 -1.54 -7.84 5.63
N GLU A 41 -0.86 -8.97 5.42
CA GLU A 41 0.47 -9.05 4.80
C GLU A 41 0.52 -8.40 3.41
N ALA A 42 -0.43 -8.74 2.54
CA ALA A 42 -0.43 -8.27 1.15
C ALA A 42 -0.46 -6.74 1.02
N ASP A 43 -1.29 -6.08 1.82
CA ASP A 43 -1.40 -4.62 1.79
C ASP A 43 -0.34 -3.95 2.69
N ALA A 44 -0.11 -4.46 3.91
CA ALA A 44 0.82 -3.84 4.85
C ALA A 44 2.27 -3.93 4.41
N SER A 45 2.70 -5.05 3.81
CA SER A 45 4.06 -5.16 3.27
C SER A 45 4.30 -4.20 2.10
N LYS A 46 3.28 -3.97 1.26
CA LYS A 46 3.37 -3.09 0.08
C LYS A 46 3.28 -1.61 0.43
N TYR A 47 2.36 -1.24 1.32
CA TYR A 47 1.99 0.16 1.57
C TYR A 47 2.47 0.71 2.92
N ALA A 48 2.85 -0.15 3.87
CA ALA A 48 3.25 0.25 5.22
C ALA A 48 4.38 -0.64 5.76
N ALA A 49 5.48 -0.78 5.01
CA ALA A 49 6.58 -1.71 5.34
C ALA A 49 7.10 -1.58 6.78
N ASP A 50 7.24 -0.36 7.31
CA ASP A 50 7.66 -0.15 8.70
C ASP A 50 6.61 -0.63 9.72
N GLY A 51 5.32 -0.39 9.44
CA GLY A 51 4.22 -0.89 10.26
C GLY A 51 4.14 -2.41 10.23
N TRP A 52 4.28 -3.00 9.04
CA TRP A 52 4.37 -4.44 8.84
C TRP A 52 5.52 -5.07 9.64
N ASN A 53 6.72 -4.49 9.56
CA ASN A 53 7.88 -4.96 10.30
C ASN A 53 7.66 -4.91 11.81
N LYS A 54 7.03 -3.84 12.33
CA LYS A 54 6.66 -3.72 13.75
C LYS A 54 5.65 -4.80 14.16
N ALA A 55 4.63 -5.05 13.35
CA ALA A 55 3.64 -6.09 13.61
C ALA A 55 4.29 -7.49 13.64
N GLN A 56 5.19 -7.79 12.69
CA GLN A 56 5.94 -9.04 12.65
C GLN A 56 6.82 -9.21 13.89
N GLN A 57 7.53 -8.17 14.31
CA GLN A 57 8.34 -8.18 15.53
C GLN A 57 7.50 -8.44 16.78
N ALA A 58 6.31 -7.84 16.87
CA ALA A 58 5.41 -8.05 18.00
C ALA A 58 4.89 -9.49 18.07
N VAL A 59 4.52 -10.10 16.93
CA VAL A 59 4.13 -11.53 16.87
C VAL A 59 5.31 -12.44 17.20
N ASN A 60 6.52 -12.10 16.77
CA ASN A 60 7.72 -12.85 17.14
C ASN A 60 8.00 -12.79 18.65
N ALA A 61 7.74 -11.66 19.30
CA ALA A 61 7.84 -11.54 20.76
C ALA A 61 6.83 -12.44 21.48
N VAL A 62 5.61 -12.59 20.96
CA VAL A 62 4.62 -13.55 21.48
C VAL A 62 5.15 -14.98 21.42
N ASN A 63 5.73 -15.39 20.28
CA ASN A 63 6.30 -16.73 20.12
C ASN A 63 7.47 -16.95 21.09
N ALA A 64 8.42 -16.01 21.14
CA ALA A 64 9.59 -16.10 22.00
C ALA A 64 9.23 -16.21 23.49
N GLU A 65 8.29 -15.40 23.98
CA GLU A 65 7.82 -15.51 25.37
C GLU A 65 7.08 -16.83 25.61
N THR A 66 6.25 -17.28 24.66
CA THR A 66 5.51 -18.54 24.81
C THR A 66 6.46 -19.73 24.90
N GLU A 67 7.51 -19.76 24.08
CA GLU A 67 8.57 -20.77 24.12
C GLU A 67 9.38 -20.68 25.41
N ALA A 68 9.76 -19.47 25.84
CA ALA A 68 10.46 -19.26 27.11
C ALA A 68 9.65 -19.79 28.30
N GLN A 69 8.33 -19.60 28.30
CA GLN A 69 7.42 -20.15 29.32
C GLN A 69 7.24 -21.67 29.20
N ALA A 70 7.21 -22.22 27.99
CA ALA A 70 7.16 -23.66 27.77
C ALA A 70 8.39 -24.38 28.35
N ASN A 71 9.57 -23.75 28.25
CA ASN A 71 10.84 -24.27 28.78
C ASN A 71 10.97 -24.18 30.31
N LYS A 72 10.09 -23.44 31.00
CA LYS A 72 10.07 -23.39 32.47
C LYS A 72 9.39 -24.63 33.05
N PHE A 73 9.85 -25.04 34.23
CA PHE A 73 9.19 -26.05 35.04
C PHE A 73 7.74 -25.64 35.32
N ALA A 74 6.81 -26.59 35.30
CA ALA A 74 5.37 -26.32 35.28
C ALA A 74 4.89 -25.42 36.43
N LEU A 75 5.51 -25.49 37.61
CA LEU A 75 5.17 -24.65 38.77
C LEU A 75 5.61 -23.18 38.65
N PHE A 76 6.57 -22.86 37.76
CA PHE A 76 7.08 -21.49 37.55
C PHE A 76 6.57 -20.84 36.25
N ARG A 77 5.71 -21.55 35.51
CA ARG A 77 5.17 -21.09 34.23
C ARG A 77 4.04 -20.10 34.45
N SER A 78 4.08 -18.96 33.76
CA SER A 78 3.01 -17.98 33.71
C SER A 78 2.88 -17.38 32.32
N TYR A 79 1.67 -17.43 31.76
CA TYR A 79 1.37 -16.87 30.44
C TYR A 79 0.79 -15.45 30.50
N THR A 80 0.83 -14.78 31.65
CA THR A 80 0.37 -13.38 31.77
C THR A 80 1.13 -12.48 30.79
N LYS A 81 2.46 -12.62 30.71
CA LYS A 81 3.27 -11.83 29.78
C LYS A 81 2.93 -12.14 28.32
N SER A 82 2.69 -13.41 27.99
CA SER A 82 2.23 -13.80 26.65
C SER A 82 0.91 -13.12 26.28
N LYS A 83 -0.04 -13.02 27.21
CA LYS A 83 -1.32 -12.30 26.97
C LYS A 83 -1.13 -10.80 26.74
N GLU A 84 -0.24 -10.15 27.50
CA GLU A 84 0.13 -8.75 27.25
C GLU A 84 0.76 -8.57 25.87
N LEU A 85 1.68 -9.45 25.49
CA LEU A 85 2.34 -9.41 24.18
C LEU A 85 1.35 -9.68 23.04
N ILE A 86 0.35 -10.54 23.24
CA ILE A 86 -0.72 -10.77 22.27
C ILE A 86 -1.56 -9.50 22.08
N ALA A 87 -1.90 -8.80 23.16
CA ALA A 87 -2.60 -7.52 23.07
C ALA A 87 -1.78 -6.47 22.31
N ALA A 88 -0.49 -6.36 22.62
CA ALA A 88 0.43 -5.45 21.92
C ALA A 88 0.60 -5.83 20.43
N ALA A 89 0.67 -7.13 20.11
CA ALA A 89 0.76 -7.60 18.73
C ALA A 89 -0.53 -7.30 17.94
N ASN A 90 -1.71 -7.50 18.53
CA ASN A 90 -2.97 -7.12 17.89
C ASN A 90 -3.06 -5.60 17.63
N GLN A 91 -2.59 -4.78 18.56
CA GLN A 91 -2.49 -3.34 18.36
C GLN A 91 -1.56 -3.01 17.19
N ALA A 92 -0.34 -3.57 17.15
CA ALA A 92 0.61 -3.34 16.08
C ALA A 92 0.08 -3.80 14.70
N ILE A 93 -0.65 -4.92 14.65
CA ILE A 93 -1.33 -5.39 13.43
C ILE A 93 -2.40 -4.40 12.97
N THR A 94 -3.19 -3.85 13.91
CA THR A 94 -4.22 -2.86 13.61
C THR A 94 -3.60 -1.58 13.06
N GLU A 95 -2.54 -1.08 13.71
CA GLU A 95 -1.79 0.09 13.23
C GLU A 95 -1.18 -0.13 11.85
N ALA A 96 -0.63 -1.33 11.58
CA ALA A 96 -0.10 -1.70 10.27
C ALA A 96 -1.19 -1.72 9.19
N LYS A 97 -2.37 -2.28 9.52
CA LYS A 97 -3.54 -2.33 8.63
C LYS A 97 -4.05 -0.93 8.29
N ASP A 98 -4.25 -0.09 9.31
CA ASP A 98 -4.78 1.25 9.14
C ASP A 98 -3.78 2.14 8.39
N GLY A 99 -2.48 2.00 8.71
CA GLY A 99 -1.40 2.65 7.97
C GLY A 99 -1.36 2.24 6.50
N ALA A 100 -1.52 0.94 6.21
CA ALA A 100 -1.56 0.44 4.84
C ALA A 100 -2.77 0.98 4.07
N ALA A 101 -3.95 1.00 4.69
CA ALA A 101 -5.16 1.54 4.07
C ALA A 101 -5.00 3.04 3.74
N ALA A 102 -4.49 3.84 4.69
CA ALA A 102 -4.23 5.25 4.47
C ALA A 102 -3.18 5.50 3.37
N ALA A 103 -2.09 4.73 3.37
CA ALA A 103 -1.05 4.83 2.35
C ALA A 103 -1.54 4.37 0.96
N LYS A 104 -2.41 3.36 0.88
CA LYS A 104 -3.02 2.91 -0.37
C LYS A 104 -3.93 3.97 -0.97
N GLU A 105 -4.77 4.64 -0.16
CA GLU A 105 -5.58 5.76 -0.62
C GLU A 105 -4.71 6.96 -1.06
N ALA A 106 -3.66 7.28 -0.32
CA ALA A 106 -2.71 8.33 -0.72
C ALA A 106 -2.01 7.98 -2.06
N ALA A 107 -1.62 6.71 -2.25
CA ALA A 107 -1.03 6.24 -3.48
C ALA A 107 -2.01 6.34 -4.67
N LYS A 108 -3.29 6.01 -4.45
CA LYS A 108 -4.36 6.16 -5.45
C LYS A 108 -4.51 7.61 -5.88
N THR A 109 -4.58 8.54 -4.94
CA THR A 109 -4.63 9.98 -5.25
C THR A 109 -3.39 10.41 -6.05
N ALA A 110 -2.20 10.05 -5.57
CA ALA A 110 -0.95 10.42 -6.22
C ALA A 110 -0.80 9.83 -7.65
N ALA A 111 -1.34 8.63 -7.90
CA ALA A 111 -1.36 8.03 -9.23
C ALA A 111 -2.30 8.78 -10.19
N ASN A 112 -3.49 9.17 -9.73
CA ASN A 112 -4.44 9.95 -10.53
C ASN A 112 -3.93 11.37 -10.81
N ASP A 113 -3.32 12.02 -9.82
CA ASP A 113 -2.69 13.32 -9.98
C ASP A 113 -1.51 13.24 -10.96
N GLY A 114 -0.68 12.20 -10.84
CA GLY A 114 0.41 11.92 -11.77
C GLY A 114 -0.08 11.72 -13.20
N LEU A 115 -1.12 10.92 -13.40
CA LEU A 115 -1.73 10.70 -14.72
C LEU A 115 -2.27 12.01 -15.32
N THR A 116 -2.93 12.84 -14.49
CA THR A 116 -3.43 14.15 -14.91
C THR A 116 -2.28 15.07 -15.34
N ALA A 117 -1.20 15.12 -14.55
CA ALA A 117 -0.02 15.91 -14.87
C ALA A 117 0.70 15.41 -16.13
N ALA A 118 0.78 14.10 -16.34
CA ALA A 118 1.36 13.50 -17.53
C ALA A 118 0.54 13.84 -18.79
N LYS A 119 -0.79 13.75 -18.73
CA LYS A 119 -1.69 14.17 -19.81
C LYS A 119 -1.53 15.65 -20.15
N ALA A 120 -1.46 16.52 -19.12
CA ALA A 120 -1.21 17.95 -19.33
C ALA A 120 0.15 18.23 -19.99
N ALA A 121 1.20 17.47 -19.65
CA ALA A 121 2.51 17.59 -20.29
C ALA A 121 2.48 17.13 -21.76
N LEU A 122 1.73 16.06 -22.08
CA LEU A 122 1.48 15.65 -23.47
C LEU A 122 0.72 16.72 -24.25
N ASP A 123 -0.31 17.33 -23.67
CA ASP A 123 -1.04 18.43 -24.32
C ASP A 123 -0.15 19.65 -24.58
N ALA A 124 0.74 19.97 -23.65
CA ALA A 124 1.75 21.01 -23.82
C ALA A 124 2.74 20.66 -24.95
N ALA A 125 3.19 19.41 -25.04
CA ALA A 125 4.06 18.95 -26.14
C ALA A 125 3.35 19.05 -27.49
N ASN A 126 2.09 18.62 -27.57
CA ASN A 126 1.28 18.73 -28.78
C ASN A 126 1.08 20.20 -29.21
N THR A 127 0.82 21.08 -28.26
CA THR A 127 0.71 22.52 -28.50
C THR A 127 2.03 23.12 -28.99
N ALA A 128 3.15 22.75 -28.37
CA ALA A 128 4.47 23.22 -28.78
C ALA A 128 4.84 22.75 -30.20
N MET A 129 4.48 21.51 -30.58
CA MET A 129 4.62 21.02 -31.96
C MET A 129 3.78 21.83 -32.94
N ALA A 130 2.50 22.07 -32.61
CA ALA A 130 1.60 22.85 -33.46
C ALA A 130 2.13 24.28 -33.66
N ASP A 131 2.65 24.91 -32.61
CA ASP A 131 3.22 26.26 -32.70
C ASP A 131 4.54 26.30 -33.45
N LEU A 132 5.40 25.29 -33.28
CA LEU A 132 6.62 25.15 -34.07
C LEU A 132 6.28 25.01 -35.57
N GLY A 133 5.19 24.30 -35.91
CA GLY A 133 4.68 24.18 -37.27
C GLY A 133 4.23 25.50 -37.91
N LYS A 134 3.85 26.51 -37.11
CA LYS A 134 3.42 27.83 -37.59
C LYS A 134 4.59 28.80 -37.84
N CYS A 135 5.81 28.42 -37.47
CA CYS A 135 6.97 29.28 -37.61
C CYS A 135 7.24 29.61 -39.09
N LYS A 136 7.48 30.88 -39.41
CA LYS A 136 7.73 31.34 -40.79
C LYS A 136 8.99 30.72 -41.39
N ARG A 137 10.01 30.48 -40.57
CA ARG A 137 11.28 29.91 -40.98
C ARG A 137 11.28 28.42 -40.71
N GLN A 138 11.22 27.62 -41.77
CA GLN A 138 11.27 26.16 -41.71
C GLN A 138 12.54 25.70 -42.46
N PRO A 139 13.53 25.09 -41.77
CA PRO A 139 14.69 24.49 -42.40
C PRO A 139 14.34 23.39 -43.42
N LYS A 140 15.30 23.04 -44.29
CA LYS A 140 15.11 22.05 -45.37
C LYS A 140 14.55 20.70 -44.87
N ASP A 141 14.97 20.24 -43.70
CA ASP A 141 14.56 18.95 -43.12
C ASP A 141 13.42 19.05 -42.08
N PHE A 142 12.86 20.25 -41.88
CA PHE A 142 11.87 20.53 -40.84
C PHE A 142 10.68 19.58 -40.84
N LYS A 143 10.14 19.28 -42.03
CA LYS A 143 8.97 18.38 -42.15
C LYS A 143 9.31 16.96 -41.66
N LYS A 144 10.49 16.46 -42.01
CA LYS A 144 10.95 15.14 -41.57
C LYS A 144 11.19 15.10 -40.06
N ASP A 145 11.76 16.16 -39.50
CA ASP A 145 11.98 16.28 -38.06
C ASP A 145 10.63 16.33 -37.31
N MET A 146 9.64 17.06 -37.82
CA MET A 146 8.28 17.10 -37.26
C MET A 146 7.57 15.75 -37.33
N GLU A 147 7.73 14.98 -38.42
CA GLU A 147 7.20 13.62 -38.54
C GLU A 147 7.84 12.68 -37.49
N MET A 148 9.15 12.80 -37.27
CA MET A 148 9.85 12.04 -36.22
C MET A 148 9.36 12.42 -34.82
N MET A 149 9.22 13.72 -34.53
CA MET A 149 8.70 14.19 -33.24
C MET A 149 7.26 13.74 -33.00
N LYS A 150 6.43 13.73 -34.06
CA LYS A 150 5.07 13.20 -34.00
C LYS A 150 5.06 11.72 -33.63
N GLY A 151 5.95 10.91 -34.22
CA GLY A 151 6.11 9.50 -33.85
C GLY A 151 6.54 9.31 -32.39
N ASN A 152 7.49 10.13 -31.90
CA ASN A 152 7.90 10.10 -30.49
C ASN A 152 6.72 10.46 -29.57
N TYR A 153 5.98 11.53 -29.90
CA TYR A 153 4.79 11.93 -29.17
C TYR A 153 3.73 10.82 -29.15
N ASP A 154 3.45 10.19 -30.28
CA ASP A 154 2.46 9.10 -30.37
C ASP A 154 2.89 7.90 -29.51
N GLY A 155 4.18 7.59 -29.47
CA GLY A 155 4.75 6.58 -28.57
C GLY A 155 4.58 6.93 -27.09
N LEU A 156 4.75 8.20 -26.71
CA LEU A 156 4.48 8.67 -25.34
C LEU A 156 2.99 8.64 -25.02
N ALA A 157 2.13 9.12 -25.92
CA ALA A 157 0.69 9.15 -25.75
C ALA A 157 0.09 7.73 -25.58
N ALA A 158 0.67 6.73 -26.26
CA ALA A 158 0.27 5.34 -26.11
C ALA A 158 0.50 4.77 -24.68
N GLN A 159 1.42 5.36 -23.90
CA GLN A 159 1.70 4.89 -22.53
C GLN A 159 0.57 5.24 -21.54
N VAL A 160 -0.29 6.19 -21.87
CA VAL A 160 -1.43 6.60 -21.03
C VAL A 160 -2.34 5.41 -20.69
N GLY A 161 -2.64 4.55 -21.67
CA GLY A 161 -3.49 3.38 -21.44
C GLY A 161 -2.88 2.36 -20.47
N GLY A 162 -1.55 2.26 -20.43
CA GLY A 162 -0.83 1.43 -19.46
C GLY A 162 -0.99 1.95 -18.04
N ILE A 163 -0.88 3.27 -17.86
CA ILE A 163 -1.08 3.93 -16.55
C ILE A 163 -2.54 3.76 -16.08
N GLU A 164 -3.51 3.98 -16.97
CA GLU A 164 -4.93 3.80 -16.66
C GLU A 164 -5.24 2.35 -16.27
N SER A 165 -4.63 1.37 -16.96
CA SER A 165 -4.76 -0.04 -16.62
C SER A 165 -4.16 -0.36 -15.25
N ALA A 166 -2.99 0.20 -14.93
CA ALA A 166 -2.36 0.04 -13.61
C ALA A 166 -3.20 0.65 -12.48
N ILE A 167 -3.82 1.81 -12.70
CA ILE A 167 -4.78 2.40 -11.74
C ILE A 167 -6.00 1.50 -11.58
N ALA A 168 -6.56 0.98 -12.68
CA ALA A 168 -7.72 0.09 -12.65
C ALA A 168 -7.45 -1.24 -11.94
N SER A 169 -6.21 -1.75 -12.01
CA SER A 169 -5.77 -2.95 -11.28
C SER A 169 -5.26 -2.66 -9.86
N GLU A 170 -5.49 -1.46 -9.32
CA GLU A 170 -5.02 -0.99 -8.01
C GLU A 170 -3.49 -1.04 -7.81
N ASP A 171 -2.72 -1.07 -8.89
CA ASP A 171 -1.28 -0.95 -8.84
C ASP A 171 -0.86 0.53 -8.80
N TYR A 172 -1.29 1.23 -7.75
CA TYR A 172 -1.15 2.68 -7.66
C TYR A 172 0.31 3.13 -7.61
N LEU A 173 1.20 2.36 -6.98
CA LEU A 173 2.64 2.66 -6.95
C LEU A 173 3.27 2.51 -8.34
N GLY A 174 2.93 1.46 -9.08
CA GLY A 174 3.38 1.26 -10.46
C GLY A 174 2.83 2.34 -11.39
N ALA A 175 1.52 2.62 -11.31
CA ALA A 175 0.86 3.68 -12.06
C ALA A 175 1.52 5.04 -11.82
N LYS A 176 1.79 5.39 -10.57
CA LYS A 176 2.49 6.64 -10.23
C LYS A 176 3.86 6.72 -10.88
N ALA A 177 4.68 5.67 -10.76
CA ALA A 177 6.02 5.65 -11.34
C ALA A 177 5.99 5.80 -12.88
N GLN A 178 5.05 5.11 -13.54
CA GLN A 178 4.84 5.25 -14.98
C GLN A 178 4.39 6.66 -15.36
N ALA A 179 3.46 7.25 -14.60
CA ALA A 179 2.99 8.61 -14.84
C ALA A 179 4.09 9.66 -14.68
N ASP A 180 4.91 9.55 -13.63
CA ASP A 180 6.04 10.46 -13.40
C ASP A 180 7.07 10.36 -14.55
N SER A 181 7.35 9.15 -15.02
CA SER A 181 8.27 8.90 -16.15
C SER A 181 7.72 9.45 -17.47
N LEU A 182 6.43 9.24 -17.75
CA LEU A 182 5.75 9.79 -18.92
C LEU A 182 5.78 11.32 -18.90
N LYS A 183 5.45 11.93 -17.75
CA LYS A 183 5.51 13.37 -17.56
C LYS A 183 6.90 13.93 -17.86
N SER A 184 7.94 13.34 -17.27
CA SER A 184 9.33 13.77 -17.50
C SER A 184 9.74 13.67 -18.98
N SER A 185 9.31 12.61 -19.67
CA SER A 185 9.58 12.44 -21.10
C SER A 185 8.84 13.48 -21.94
N ALA A 186 7.58 13.78 -21.61
CA ALA A 186 6.79 14.81 -22.29
C ALA A 186 7.35 16.22 -22.04
N ASP A 187 7.78 16.53 -20.81
CA ASP A 187 8.42 17.82 -20.48
C ASP A 187 9.75 18.01 -21.23
N THR A 188 10.52 16.92 -21.42
CA THR A 188 11.74 16.93 -22.23
C THR A 188 11.41 17.26 -23.68
N LEU A 189 10.38 16.62 -24.25
CA LEU A 189 9.91 16.93 -25.60
C LEU A 189 9.46 18.39 -25.74
N VAL A 190 8.73 18.94 -24.76
CA VAL A 190 8.37 20.37 -24.72
C VAL A 190 9.63 21.25 -24.75
N THR A 191 10.62 20.92 -23.95
CA THR A 191 11.88 21.66 -23.87
C THR A 191 12.63 21.63 -25.21
N ASP A 192 12.70 20.47 -25.86
CA ASP A 192 13.34 20.31 -27.16
C ASP A 192 12.63 21.13 -28.25
N LEU A 193 11.30 21.14 -28.24
CA LEU A 193 10.48 21.93 -29.16
C LEU A 193 10.69 23.44 -28.96
N GLN A 194 10.73 23.90 -27.71
CA GLN A 194 11.04 25.30 -27.41
C GLN A 194 12.46 25.67 -27.86
N GLY A 195 13.44 24.81 -27.62
CA GLY A 195 14.81 24.97 -28.11
C GLY A 195 14.87 25.04 -29.64
N ALA A 196 14.06 24.23 -30.33
CA ALA A 196 13.95 24.27 -31.79
C ALA A 196 13.38 25.61 -32.28
N LYS A 197 12.33 26.15 -31.64
CA LYS A 197 11.77 27.47 -31.97
C LYS A 197 12.84 28.57 -31.91
N VAL A 198 13.64 28.57 -30.84
CA VAL A 198 14.74 29.55 -30.65
C VAL A 198 15.79 29.40 -31.77
N LYS A 199 16.22 28.18 -32.09
CA LYS A 199 17.24 27.91 -33.11
C LYS A 199 16.81 28.37 -34.51
N ILE A 200 15.55 28.17 -34.87
CA ILE A 200 15.02 28.57 -36.18
C ILE A 200 14.58 30.04 -36.22
N LYS A 201 14.75 30.79 -35.13
CA LYS A 201 14.30 32.19 -34.99
C LYS A 201 12.81 32.33 -35.33
N CYS A 202 12.03 31.40 -34.78
CA CYS A 202 10.62 31.60 -34.55
C CYS A 202 10.46 32.55 -33.35
#